data_AF-A0A2E7NAE4-F1
#
_entry.id   AF-A0A2E7NAE4-F1
#
_cell.length_a   1.000
_cell.length_b   1.000
_cell.length_c   1.000
_cell.angle_alpha   90.00
_cell.angle_beta   90.00
_cell.angle_gamma   90.00
#
_symmetry.space_group_name_H-M   'P 1'
#
loop_
_entity.id
_entity.type
_entity.pdbx_description
1 polymer ?
#
loop_
_entity_poly.entity_id
_entity_poly.type
_entity_poly.pdbx_seq_one_letter_code
_entity_poly.pdbx_strand_id
1 'polypeptide(L)' 'MRTNVDLEVLNRVHQELKSLETKCPCMYNEFAQFIRKNRDAGYRNICRMWIGEATPEKLKESAE' A
#
# COMPACT_ATOMS: atom_id res chain seq x y z
N MET A 1 -3.14 -15.41 9.91
CA MET A 1 -2.91 -13.95 10.01
C MET A 1 -2.83 -13.58 11.48
N ARG A 2 -1.64 -13.17 11.96
CA ARG A 2 -1.43 -12.42 13.20
C ARG A 2 -0.42 -11.33 12.84
N THR A 3 -0.90 -10.15 12.53
CA THR A 3 -0.05 -8.97 12.33
C THR A 3 0.23 -8.37 13.70
N ASN A 4 1.07 -9.05 14.50
CA ASN A 4 1.73 -8.37 15.61
C ASN A 4 2.88 -7.57 15.00
N VAL A 5 2.52 -6.47 14.33
CA VAL A 5 3.51 -5.52 13.82
C VAL A 5 3.91 -4.66 15.01
N ASP A 6 5.20 -4.60 15.27
CA ASP A 6 5.74 -3.78 16.36
C ASP A 6 5.37 -2.31 16.17
N LEU A 7 5.04 -1.62 17.25
CA LEU A 7 4.73 -0.20 17.24
C LEU A 7 5.89 0.63 16.67
N GLU A 8 7.13 0.23 16.92
CA GLU A 8 8.33 0.88 16.36
C GLU A 8 8.34 0.81 14.84
N VAL A 9 7.96 -0.34 14.27
CA VAL A 9 7.86 -0.51 12.82
C VAL A 9 6.77 0.39 12.25
N LEU A 10 5.61 0.48 12.90
CA LEU A 10 4.52 1.37 12.48
C LEU A 10 4.95 2.84 12.53
N ASN A 11 5.64 3.25 13.59
CA ASN A 11 6.14 4.61 13.75
C ASN A 11 7.16 4.98 12.67
N ARG A 12 8.11 4.09 12.37
CA ARG A 12 9.08 4.31 11.29
C ARG A 12 8.40 4.52 9.95
N VAL A 13 7.48 3.61 9.58
CA VAL A 13 6.73 3.72 8.32
C VAL A 13 5.89 5.00 8.28
N HIS A 14 5.26 5.39 9.40
CA HIS A 14 4.47 6.62 9.45
C HIS A 14 5.31 7.89 9.22
N GLN A 15 6.52 7.95 9.77
CA GLN A 15 7.43 9.07 9.53
C GLN A 15 7.91 9.13 8.07
N GLU A 16 8.21 7.98 7.46
CA GLU A 16 8.56 7.91 6.05
C GLU A 16 7.40 8.40 5.16
N LEU A 17 6.17 7.99 5.48
CA LEU A 17 4.97 8.45 4.77
C LEU A 17 4.78 9.98 4.87
N LYS A 18 4.99 10.59 6.05
CA LYS A 18 4.95 12.04 6.21
C LYS A 18 6.05 12.75 5.40
N SER A 19 7.24 12.16 5.33
CA SER A 19 8.32 12.68 4.50
C SER A 19 7.94 12.68 3.01
N LEU A 20 7.33 11.59 2.53
CA LEU A 20 6.85 11.48 1.15
C LEU A 20 5.74 12.48 0.83
N GLU A 21 4.78 12.66 1.75
CA GLU A 21 3.73 13.67 1.63
C GLU A 21 4.30 15.08 1.50
N THR A 22 5.34 15.40 2.27
CA THR A 22 5.98 16.72 2.24
C THR A 22 6.78 16.93 0.95
N LYS A 23 7.44 15.89 0.42
CA LYS A 23 8.26 15.99 -0.80
C LYS A 23 7.42 16.17 -2.06
N CYS A 24 6.30 15.46 -2.17
CA CYS A 24 5.45 15.44 -3.37
C CYS A 24 3.96 15.43 -3.00
N PRO A 25 3.40 16.54 -2.47
CA PRO A 25 2.06 16.56 -1.88
C PRO A 25 0.93 16.25 -2.87
N CYS A 26 1.04 16.74 -4.10
CA CYS A 26 0.06 16.47 -5.16
C CYS A 26 -0.01 14.97 -5.49
N MET A 27 1.12 14.36 -5.82
CA MET A 27 1.18 12.93 -6.11
C MET A 27 0.78 12.08 -4.90
N TYR A 28 1.22 12.45 -3.69
CA TYR A 28 0.84 11.72 -2.48
C TYR A 28 -0.68 11.69 -2.29
N ASN A 29 -1.36 12.82 -2.51
CA ASN A 29 -2.81 12.88 -2.44
C ASN A 29 -3.49 12.06 -3.55
N GLU A 30 -2.98 12.08 -4.78
CA GLU A 30 -3.49 11.24 -5.88
C GLU A 30 -3.36 9.75 -5.55
N PHE A 31 -2.20 9.31 -5.04
CA PHE A 31 -2.00 7.92 -4.60
C PHE A 31 -2.92 7.55 -3.43
N ALA A 32 -3.09 8.46 -2.45
CA ALA A 32 -4.01 8.23 -1.34
C ALA A 32 -5.46 8.06 -1.81
N GLN A 33 -5.90 8.86 -2.79
CA GLN A 33 -7.22 8.72 -3.40
C GLN A 33 -7.34 7.42 -4.22
N PHE A 34 -6.33 7.08 -5.01
CA PHE A 34 -6.26 5.82 -5.76
C PHE A 34 -6.43 4.62 -4.83
N ILE A 35 -5.70 4.56 -3.72
CA ILE A 35 -5.79 3.46 -2.75
C ILE A 35 -7.18 3.38 -2.12
N ARG A 36 -7.76 4.52 -1.71
CA ARG A 36 -9.10 4.58 -1.11
C ARG A 36 -10.20 4.14 -2.08
N LYS A 37 -10.09 4.54 -3.35
CA LYS A 37 -11.06 4.22 -4.41
C LYS A 37 -11.11 2.73 -4.74
N ASN A 38 -9.96 2.05 -4.67
CA ASN A 38 -9.82 0.64 -5.07
C ASN A 38 -9.71 -0.31 -3.86
N ARG A 39 -10.20 0.10 -2.68
CA ARG A 39 -10.07 -0.67 -1.43
C ARG A 39 -10.66 -2.08 -1.50
N ASP A 40 -11.60 -2.32 -2.41
CA ASP A 40 -12.21 -3.61 -2.70
C ASP A 40 -11.19 -4.64 -3.21
N ALA A 41 -10.13 -4.20 -3.91
CA ALA A 41 -9.04 -5.07 -4.34
C ALA A 41 -8.14 -5.55 -3.18
N GLY A 42 -8.23 -4.91 -2.01
CA GLY A 42 -7.43 -5.18 -0.82
C GLY A 42 -6.03 -4.54 -0.87
N TYR A 43 -5.63 -3.90 0.23
CA TYR A 43 -4.36 -3.14 0.32
C TYR A 43 -3.12 -3.96 -0.05
N ARG A 44 -3.07 -5.24 0.34
CA ARG A 44 -1.94 -6.13 0.00
C ARG A 44 -1.79 -6.32 -1.51
N ASN A 45 -2.89 -6.52 -2.22
CA ASN A 45 -2.87 -6.73 -3.67
C ASN A 45 -2.47 -5.45 -4.40
N ILE A 46 -3.00 -4.30 -3.96
CA ILE A 46 -2.60 -2.98 -4.47
C ILE A 46 -1.09 -2.78 -4.30
N CYS A 47 -0.55 -3.03 -3.10
CA CYS A 47 0.88 -2.88 -2.85
C CYS A 47 1.72 -3.81 -3.72
N ARG A 48 1.35 -5.10 -3.84
CA ARG A 48 2.07 -6.07 -4.68
C ARG A 48 2.10 -5.66 -6.15
N MET A 49 1.00 -5.12 -6.68
CA MET A 49 0.99 -4.58 -8.06
C MET A 49 1.83 -3.32 -8.18
N TRP A 50 1.73 -2.40 -7.21
CA TRP A 50 2.45 -1.13 -7.24
C TRP A 50 3.97 -1.32 -7.22
N ILE A 51 4.48 -2.26 -6.42
CA ILE A 51 5.92 -2.54 -6.33
C ILE A 51 6.40 -3.55 -7.39
N GLY A 52 5.52 -3.98 -8.30
CA GLY A 52 5.86 -4.90 -9.40
C GLY A 52 6.03 -6.37 -9.00
N GLU A 53 5.62 -6.76 -7.79
CA GLU A 53 5.71 -8.13 -7.30
C GLU A 53 4.67 -9.08 -7.91
N ALA A 54 3.54 -8.56 -8.39
CA ALA A 54 2.48 -9.37 -8.98
C ALA A 54 1.69 -8.62 -10.06
N THR A 55 1.13 -9.39 -11.00
CA THR A 55 0.15 -8.92 -11.97
C THR A 55 -1.26 -9.36 -11.54
N PRO A 56 -2.34 -8.75 -12.07
CA PRO A 56 -3.71 -9.16 -11.76
C PRO A 56 -3.97 -10.66 -11.98
N GLU A 57 -3.41 -11.24 -13.04
CA GLU A 57 -3.57 -12.65 -13.40
C GLU A 57 -2.99 -13.54 -12.29
N LYS A 58 -1.75 -13.29 -11.86
CA LYS A 58 -1.09 -14.06 -10.79
C LYS A 58 -1.81 -13.94 -9.43
N LEU A 59 -2.39 -12.78 -9.14
CA LEU A 59 -3.13 -12.56 -7.90
C LEU A 59 -4.46 -13.31 -7.89
N LYS A 60 -5.13 -13.40 -9.05
CA LYS A 60 -6.37 -14.14 -9.20
C LYS A 60 -6.16 -15.65 -9.07
N GLU A 61 -5.10 -16.18 -9.67
CA GLU A 61 -4.70 -17.60 -9.52
C GLU A 61 -4.34 -17.98 -8.08
N SER A 62 -3.88 -17.02 -7.26
CA SER A 62 -3.52 -17.26 -5.85
C SER A 62 -4.72 -17.19 -4.89
N ALA A 63 -5.93 -16.91 -5.40
CA ALA A 63 -7.16 -16.79 -4.62
C ALA A 63 -8.05 -18.04 -4.71
N GLU A 64 -7.67 -19.02 -5.54
CA GLU A 64 -8.25 -20.37 -5.63
C GLU A 64 -7.38 -21.37 -4.82
#